data_AF-V4T2B5-F1
#
_entry.id   AF-V4T2B5-F1
#
_cell.length_a   1.000
_cell.length_b   1.000
_cell.length_c   1.000
_cell.angle_alpha   90.00
_cell.angle_beta   90.00
_cell.angle_gamma   90.00
#
_symmetry.space_group_name_H-M   'P 1'
#
loop_
_entity.id
_entity.type
_entity.pdbx_description
1 polymer ?
#
loop_
_entity_poly.entity_id
_entity_poly.type
_entity_poly.pdbx_seq_one_letter_code
_entity_poly.pdbx_strand_id
1 'polypeptide(L)'
;MARTLLLIALCVLPALVSAVRPNTKPFSVEGRVYCDTCQAGFETPATTYIAGAKVKVECKDRKSMQVVYSREGKTDSTGTYKILVSEDHQDQLCDAVLISSPQNDCKTVAPGRERSRVILTSYNGISSETRYANSMGFMKAEPMSGCAEVLRLYQEEDV
;
A
#
# COMPACT_ATOMS: atom_id res chain seq x y z
N MET A 1 -18.13 33.46 36.09
CA MET A 1 -17.11 33.86 35.10
C MET A 1 -15.82 33.07 35.26
N ALA A 2 -15.02 33.26 36.32
CA ALA A 2 -13.74 32.55 36.48
C ALA A 2 -13.86 31.02 36.62
N ARG A 3 -14.83 30.53 37.40
CA ARG A 3 -15.09 29.08 37.55
C ARG A 3 -15.57 28.41 36.26
N THR A 4 -16.37 29.13 35.47
CA THR A 4 -16.89 28.67 34.18
C THR A 4 -15.78 28.63 33.12
N LEU A 5 -14.91 29.66 33.09
CA LEU A 5 -13.72 29.69 32.24
C LEU A 5 -12.70 28.60 32.62
N LEU A 6 -12.54 28.31 33.91
CA LEU A 6 -11.67 27.23 34.40
C LEU A 6 -12.18 25.85 33.96
N LEU A 7 -13.50 25.61 34.03
CA LEU A 7 -14.12 24.36 33.55
C LEU A 7 -13.97 24.21 32.03
N ILE A 8 -14.18 25.28 31.26
CA ILE A 8 -13.97 25.27 29.82
C ILE A 8 -12.50 24.99 29.49
N ALA A 9 -11.56 25.63 30.19
CA ALA A 9 -10.14 25.36 30.01
C ALA A 9 -9.79 23.89 30.35
N LEU A 10 -10.30 23.36 31.47
CA LEU A 10 -10.01 22.00 31.92
C LEU A 10 -10.61 20.92 31.01
N CYS A 11 -11.75 21.18 30.36
CA CYS A 11 -12.40 20.23 29.47
C CYS A 11 -11.96 20.36 28.00
N VAL A 12 -11.65 21.58 27.53
CA VAL A 12 -11.35 21.85 26.12
C VAL A 12 -9.87 21.70 25.80
N LEU A 13 -8.96 22.07 26.72
CA LEU A 13 -7.52 21.94 26.50
C LEU A 13 -7.06 20.48 26.31
N PRO A 14 -7.53 19.48 27.09
CA PRO A 14 -7.14 18.08 26.86
C PRO A 14 -7.67 17.52 25.54
N ALA A 15 -8.86 17.96 25.12
CA ALA A 15 -9.45 17.56 23.84
C ALA A 15 -8.63 18.07 22.65
N LEU A 16 -8.18 19.34 22.71
CA LEU A 16 -7.30 19.92 21.69
C LEU A 16 -5.92 19.25 21.66
N VAL A 17 -5.35 18.92 22.82
CA VAL A 17 -4.05 18.21 22.89
C VAL A 17 -4.13 16.80 22.32
N SER A 18 -5.26 16.11 22.48
CA SER A 18 -5.47 14.76 21.93
C SER A 18 -5.57 14.78 20.41
N ALA A 19 -6.09 15.86 19.81
CA ALA A 19 -6.19 16.03 18.36
C ALA A 19 -4.85 16.33 17.67
N VAL A 20 -3.82 16.76 18.41
CA VAL A 20 -2.53 17.24 17.86
C VAL A 20 -1.37 16.29 18.17
N ARG A 21 -1.56 15.23 18.97
CA ARG A 21 -0.48 14.27 19.22
C ARG A 21 -0.16 13.49 17.94
N PRO A 22 1.07 13.59 17.40
CA PRO A 22 1.53 12.66 16.39
C PRO A 22 1.41 11.25 16.96
N ASN A 23 0.93 10.29 16.17
CA ASN A 23 0.98 8.90 16.60
C ASN A 23 2.45 8.57 16.93
N THR A 24 2.73 8.18 18.18
CA THR A 24 4.11 7.93 18.63
C THR A 24 4.70 6.67 17.99
N LYS A 25 3.86 5.91 17.26
CA LYS A 25 4.25 4.76 16.46
C LYS A 25 3.65 4.88 15.05
N PRO A 26 4.42 5.32 14.04
CA PRO A 26 3.92 5.38 12.68
C PRO A 26 3.59 3.99 12.16
N PHE A 27 2.55 3.88 11.32
CA PHE A 27 2.29 2.69 10.53
C PHE A 27 3.46 2.44 9.57
N SER A 28 3.77 1.17 9.35
CA SER A 28 4.74 0.71 8.35
C SER A 28 4.00 -0.02 7.25
N VAL A 29 3.76 0.62 6.11
CA VAL A 29 3.14 -0.02 4.95
C VAL A 29 4.21 -0.75 4.16
N GLU A 30 4.09 -2.07 4.09
CA GLU A 30 5.09 -2.97 3.51
C GLU A 30 4.45 -3.83 2.43
N GLY A 31 5.14 -3.96 1.29
CA GLY A 31 4.68 -4.80 0.18
C GLY A 31 5.77 -4.95 -0.85
N ARG A 32 5.48 -5.70 -1.92
CA ARG A 32 6.46 -5.96 -2.98
C ARG A 32 5.96 -5.52 -4.34
N VAL A 33 6.89 -5.19 -5.23
CA VAL A 33 6.60 -4.96 -6.65
C VAL A 33 7.27 -6.05 -7.46
N TYR A 34 6.47 -6.72 -8.29
CA TYR A 34 6.94 -7.81 -9.13
C TYR A 34 6.78 -7.49 -10.62
N CYS A 35 7.58 -8.19 -11.41
CA CYS A 35 7.46 -8.29 -12.85
C CYS A 35 6.81 -9.63 -13.18
N ASP A 36 5.59 -9.56 -13.71
CA ASP A 36 4.89 -10.66 -14.33
C ASP A 36 5.53 -10.98 -15.68
N THR A 37 6.45 -11.93 -15.66
CA THR A 37 7.25 -12.37 -16.81
C THR A 37 6.44 -13.19 -17.81
N CYS A 38 5.26 -13.69 -17.41
CA CYS A 38 4.40 -14.54 -18.23
C CYS A 38 3.05 -13.92 -18.57
N GLN A 39 2.81 -12.67 -18.17
CA GLN A 39 1.51 -12.00 -18.33
C GLN A 39 0.36 -12.83 -17.73
N ALA A 40 0.64 -13.57 -16.65
CA ALA A 40 -0.32 -14.42 -15.96
C ALA A 40 -1.34 -13.63 -15.13
N GLY A 41 -1.01 -12.39 -14.75
CA GLY A 41 -1.80 -11.54 -13.87
C GLY A 41 -1.69 -11.89 -12.40
N PHE A 42 -0.70 -12.71 -12.00
CA PHE A 42 -0.39 -13.09 -10.61
C PHE A 42 1.08 -13.56 -10.49
N GLU A 43 1.58 -13.73 -9.26
CA GLU A 43 2.95 -14.21 -9.02
C GLU A 43 3.07 -15.72 -9.31
N THR A 44 4.06 -16.08 -10.13
CA THR A 44 4.41 -17.45 -10.54
C THR A 44 5.86 -17.77 -10.17
N PRO A 45 6.33 -19.04 -10.28
CA PRO A 45 7.74 -19.36 -10.12
C PRO A 45 8.70 -18.60 -11.04
N ALA A 46 8.21 -18.09 -12.18
CA ALA A 46 8.98 -17.28 -13.12
C ALA A 46 8.99 -15.79 -12.78
N THR A 47 8.24 -15.37 -11.76
CA THR A 47 8.16 -13.97 -11.33
C THR A 47 9.50 -13.48 -10.80
N THR A 48 9.83 -12.23 -11.17
CA THR A 48 10.99 -11.53 -10.62
C THR A 48 10.53 -10.29 -9.87
N TYR A 49 11.30 -9.86 -8.88
CA TYR A 49 10.97 -8.67 -8.09
C TYR A 49 11.75 -7.44 -8.58
N ILE A 50 11.10 -6.29 -8.59
CA ILE A 50 11.61 -5.08 -9.23
C ILE A 50 12.22 -4.17 -8.16
N ALA A 51 13.54 -4.05 -8.16
CA ALA A 51 14.24 -3.05 -7.36
C ALA A 51 14.08 -1.64 -7.95
N GLY A 52 13.91 -0.62 -7.10
CA GLY A 52 13.79 0.77 -7.52
C GLY A 52 12.45 1.17 -8.17
N ALA A 53 11.44 0.30 -8.15
CA ALA A 53 10.08 0.63 -8.55
C ALA A 53 9.53 1.74 -7.64
N LYS A 54 8.87 2.74 -8.24
CA LYS A 54 8.20 3.81 -7.50
C LYS A 54 6.78 3.37 -7.17
N VAL A 55 6.40 3.59 -5.92
CA VAL A 55 5.05 3.36 -5.40
C VAL A 55 4.64 4.55 -4.53
N LYS A 56 3.36 4.65 -4.20
CA LYS A 56 2.88 5.56 -3.17
C LYS A 56 1.85 4.89 -2.28
N VAL A 57 1.73 5.38 -1.05
CA VAL A 57 0.51 5.26 -0.27
C VAL A 57 -0.35 6.47 -0.57
N GLU A 58 -1.63 6.25 -0.87
CA GLU A 58 -2.63 7.29 -1.13
C GLU A 58 -3.87 7.00 -0.30
N CYS A 59 -4.37 7.99 0.44
CA CYS A 59 -5.66 7.90 1.12
C CYS A 59 -6.65 8.89 0.53
N LYS A 60 -7.88 8.42 0.37
CA LYS A 60 -9.00 9.21 -0.12
C LYS A 60 -10.06 9.36 0.95
N ASP A 61 -10.65 10.54 1.03
CA ASP A 61 -11.89 10.73 1.78
C ASP A 61 -12.96 9.79 1.20
N ARG A 62 -13.65 9.07 2.08
CA ARG A 62 -14.56 7.99 1.69
C ARG A 62 -15.79 8.48 0.95
N LYS A 63 -16.21 9.74 1.17
CA LYS A 63 -17.44 10.31 0.59
C LYS A 63 -17.14 11.06 -0.71
N SER A 64 -16.18 11.98 -0.67
CA SER A 64 -15.83 12.84 -1.78
C SER A 64 -14.87 12.18 -2.77
N MET A 65 -14.22 11.08 -2.38
CA MET A 65 -13.18 10.39 -3.15
C MET A 65 -11.96 11.26 -3.49
N GLN A 66 -11.83 12.43 -2.85
CA GLN A 66 -10.67 13.30 -3.01
C GLN A 66 -9.47 12.73 -2.27
N VAL A 67 -8.28 12.85 -2.87
CA VAL A 67 -7.02 12.48 -2.22
C VAL A 67 -6.75 13.46 -1.09
N VAL A 68 -6.62 12.94 0.11
CA VAL A 68 -6.34 13.70 1.35
C VAL A 68 -4.94 13.43 1.89
N TYR A 69 -4.27 12.39 1.39
CA TYR A 69 -2.90 12.05 1.73
C TYR A 69 -2.20 11.34 0.59
N SER A 70 -0.93 11.65 0.38
CA SER A 70 -0.08 10.89 -0.52
C SER A 70 1.37 10.93 -0.07
N ARG A 71 2.03 9.76 -0.09
CA ARG A 71 3.46 9.64 0.20
C ARG A 71 4.11 8.61 -0.72
N GLU A 72 5.14 9.03 -1.44
CA GLU A 72 5.91 8.15 -2.33
C GLU A 72 6.98 7.34 -1.57
N GLY A 73 7.34 6.21 -2.17
CA GLY A 73 8.47 5.38 -1.77
C GLY A 73 9.04 4.64 -2.97
N LYS A 74 10.15 3.92 -2.73
CA LYS A 74 10.77 3.04 -3.70
C LYS A 74 11.00 1.67 -3.11
N THR A 75 10.98 0.65 -3.96
CA THR A 75 11.41 -0.69 -3.57
C THR A 75 12.93 -0.76 -3.43
N ASP A 76 13.37 -1.57 -2.47
CA ASP A 76 14.77 -1.92 -2.24
C ASP A 76 15.26 -3.00 -3.23
N SER A 77 16.46 -3.54 -3.00
CA SER A 77 17.06 -4.57 -3.86
C SER A 77 16.28 -5.89 -3.93
N THR A 78 15.37 -6.14 -2.99
CA THR A 78 14.51 -7.34 -2.95
C THR A 78 13.16 -7.12 -3.63
N GLY A 79 12.93 -5.91 -4.14
CA GLY A 79 11.66 -5.42 -4.65
C GLY A 79 10.64 -5.12 -3.58
N THR A 80 11.07 -4.95 -2.32
CA THR A 80 10.20 -4.63 -1.18
C THR A 80 10.20 -3.13 -0.93
N TYR A 81 9.03 -2.53 -0.71
CA TYR A 81 8.91 -1.16 -0.25
C TYR A 81 8.46 -1.12 1.20
N LYS A 82 8.89 -0.07 1.91
CA LYS A 82 8.46 0.25 3.26
C LYS A 82 8.20 1.76 3.34
N ILE A 83 6.94 2.13 3.54
CA ILE A 83 6.51 3.53 3.64
C ILE A 83 5.93 3.75 5.04
N LEU A 84 6.52 4.72 5.75
CA LEU A 84 6.02 5.12 7.06
C LEU A 84 4.83 6.07 6.90
N VAL A 85 3.78 5.91 7.70
CA VAL A 85 2.63 6.83 7.74
C VAL A 85 2.37 7.20 9.20
N SER A 86 2.47 8.47 9.54
CA SER A 86 2.39 8.94 10.94
C SER A 86 0.97 9.26 11.36
N GLU A 87 0.08 9.48 10.39
CA GLU A 87 -1.31 9.86 10.57
C GLU A 87 -2.22 8.63 10.75
N ASP A 88 -3.19 8.73 11.66
CA ASP A 88 -4.33 7.80 11.70
C ASP A 88 -5.38 8.30 10.70
N HIS A 89 -5.62 7.53 9.66
CA HIS A 89 -6.51 7.83 8.55
C HIS A 89 -7.95 7.33 8.79
N GLN A 90 -8.29 6.83 9.98
CA GLN A 90 -9.66 6.49 10.40
C GLN A 90 -10.42 5.64 9.35
N ASP A 91 -11.51 6.17 8.79
CA ASP A 91 -12.38 5.52 7.81
C ASP A 91 -12.04 5.84 6.34
N GLN A 92 -10.94 6.54 6.09
CA GLN A 92 -10.46 6.87 4.75
C GLN A 92 -10.06 5.62 3.97
N LEU A 93 -10.17 5.70 2.65
CA LEU A 93 -9.79 4.60 1.75
C LEU A 93 -8.31 4.75 1.39
N CYS A 94 -7.46 3.99 2.06
CA CYS A 94 -6.02 3.99 1.83
C CYS A 94 -5.58 2.80 0.97
N ASP A 95 -4.81 3.07 -0.08
CA ASP A 95 -4.22 2.06 -0.96
C ASP A 95 -2.71 2.33 -1.12
N ALA A 96 -1.91 1.27 -1.19
CA ALA A 96 -0.64 1.31 -1.89
C ALA A 96 -0.90 1.27 -3.41
N VAL A 97 -0.17 2.05 -4.20
CA VAL A 97 -0.41 2.23 -5.64
C VAL A 97 0.91 2.24 -6.41
N LEU A 98 0.98 1.56 -7.55
CA LEU A 98 2.11 1.62 -8.47
C LEU A 98 2.22 2.98 -9.16
N ILE A 99 3.46 3.48 -9.32
CA ILE A 99 3.74 4.69 -10.10
C ILE A 99 4.54 4.34 -11.35
N SER A 100 5.70 3.70 -11.20
CA SER A 100 6.57 3.41 -12.34
C SER A 100 7.58 2.30 -12.04
N SER A 101 7.94 1.54 -13.07
CA SER A 101 9.06 0.60 -13.04
C SER A 101 10.31 1.21 -13.66
N PRO A 102 11.52 0.94 -13.13
CA PRO A 102 12.78 1.27 -13.79
C PRO A 102 13.17 0.29 -14.90
N GLN A 103 12.50 -0.86 -15.03
CA GLN A 103 12.78 -1.85 -16.07
C GLN A 103 12.06 -1.48 -17.37
N ASN A 104 12.81 -1.31 -18.47
CA ASN A 104 12.25 -0.85 -19.74
C ASN A 104 11.27 -1.84 -20.37
N ASP A 105 11.49 -3.13 -20.14
CA ASP A 105 10.71 -4.25 -20.68
C ASP A 105 9.63 -4.75 -19.73
N CYS A 106 9.51 -4.17 -18.52
CA CYS A 106 8.50 -4.54 -17.52
C CYS A 106 7.96 -3.30 -16.79
N LYS A 107 7.20 -2.48 -17.52
CA LYS A 107 6.71 -1.15 -17.08
C LYS A 107 5.22 -0.91 -17.30
N THR A 108 4.53 -1.82 -18.00
CA THR A 108 3.07 -1.74 -18.16
C THR A 108 2.44 -2.35 -16.92
N VAL A 109 1.52 -1.63 -16.27
CA VAL A 109 0.86 -2.16 -15.06
C VAL A 109 0.01 -3.37 -15.45
N ALA A 110 0.17 -4.48 -14.72
CA ALA A 110 -0.63 -5.67 -14.94
C ALA A 110 -2.08 -5.40 -14.50
N PRO A 111 -3.10 -5.76 -15.31
CA PRO A 111 -4.50 -5.51 -14.98
C PRO A 111 -4.90 -6.07 -13.61
N GLY A 112 -5.52 -5.23 -12.77
CA GLY A 112 -5.97 -5.63 -11.42
C GLY A 112 -4.85 -5.68 -10.36
N ARG A 113 -3.62 -5.29 -10.72
CA ARG A 113 -2.44 -5.30 -9.83
C ARG A 113 -1.85 -3.91 -9.61
N GLU A 114 -2.60 -2.87 -9.95
CA GLU A 114 -2.21 -1.47 -9.84
C GLU A 114 -2.18 -0.93 -8.40
N ARG A 115 -2.96 -1.56 -7.51
CA ARG A 115 -3.14 -1.10 -6.13
C ARG A 115 -3.41 -2.24 -5.15
N SER A 116 -3.17 -1.97 -3.87
CA SER A 116 -3.55 -2.85 -2.77
C SER A 116 -4.04 -2.04 -1.58
N ARG A 117 -5.22 -2.38 -1.04
CA ARG A 117 -5.83 -1.70 0.09
C ARG A 117 -5.10 -2.00 1.39
N VAL A 118 -4.87 -0.95 2.18
CA VAL A 118 -4.29 -1.05 3.53
C VAL A 118 -5.13 -0.30 4.55
N ILE A 119 -5.15 -0.79 5.79
CA ILE A 119 -5.93 -0.19 6.88
C ILE A 119 -4.99 0.68 7.72
N LEU A 120 -5.15 2.00 7.66
CA LEU A 120 -4.29 2.96 8.38
C LEU A 120 -5.04 3.60 9.54
N THR A 121 -5.59 2.77 10.41
CA THR A 121 -6.14 3.20 11.69
C THR A 121 -5.73 2.23 12.79
N SER A 122 -5.61 2.75 14.00
CA SER A 122 -5.37 1.97 15.23
C SER A 122 -6.66 1.43 15.84
N TYR A 123 -7.82 1.98 15.44
CA TYR A 123 -9.14 1.57 15.92
C TYR A 123 -9.71 0.38 15.12
N ASN A 124 -8.93 -0.69 15.01
CA ASN A 124 -9.30 -1.88 14.23
C ASN A 124 -8.93 -3.22 14.92
N GLY A 125 -8.42 -3.19 16.15
CA GLY A 125 -8.04 -4.40 16.90
C GLY A 125 -6.74 -5.06 16.44
N ILE A 126 -6.00 -4.49 15.48
CA ILE A 126 -4.70 -5.01 15.04
C ILE A 126 -3.61 -4.42 15.92
N SER A 127 -2.87 -5.27 16.62
CA SER A 127 -1.82 -4.86 17.58
C SER A 127 -0.52 -4.36 16.95
N SER A 128 -0.25 -4.75 15.70
CA SER A 128 0.93 -4.34 14.94
C SER A 128 0.68 -3.05 14.18
N GLU A 129 1.73 -2.22 14.04
CA GLU A 129 1.73 -1.05 13.17
C GLU A 129 2.13 -1.38 11.73
N THR A 130 2.61 -2.59 11.47
CA THR A 130 2.92 -3.04 10.10
C THR A 130 1.62 -3.39 9.38
N ARG A 131 1.46 -2.84 8.17
CA ARG A 131 0.35 -3.10 7.26
C ARG A 131 0.91 -3.71 5.99
N TYR A 132 0.67 -5.01 5.80
CA TYR A 132 1.09 -5.71 4.60
C TYR A 132 0.10 -5.45 3.46
N ALA A 133 0.63 -4.95 2.35
CA ALA A 133 -0.07 -4.82 1.09
C ALA A 133 0.23 -6.04 0.22
N ASN A 134 -0.75 -6.49 -0.56
CA ASN A 134 -0.53 -7.49 -1.59
C ASN A 134 0.52 -6.99 -2.59
N SER A 135 1.32 -7.92 -3.13
CA SER A 135 2.26 -7.61 -4.20
C SER A 135 1.54 -6.98 -5.39
N MET A 136 2.11 -5.88 -5.89
CA MET A 136 1.62 -5.16 -7.06
C MET A 136 2.52 -5.46 -8.26
N GLY A 137 1.94 -5.53 -9.46
CA GLY A 137 2.61 -6.11 -10.62
C GLY A 137 2.70 -5.15 -11.81
N PHE A 138 3.90 -5.05 -12.39
CA PHE A 138 4.05 -4.71 -13.81
C PHE A 138 4.13 -6.01 -14.62
N MET A 139 3.79 -5.96 -15.90
CA MET A 139 3.94 -7.08 -16.81
C MET A 139 5.01 -6.80 -17.86
N LYS A 140 5.69 -7.87 -18.26
CA LYS A 140 6.68 -7.84 -19.33
C LYS A 140 6.00 -7.54 -20.67
N ALA A 141 6.66 -6.83 -21.57
CA ALA A 141 6.11 -6.50 -22.89
C ALA A 141 5.80 -7.77 -23.72
N GLU A 142 6.68 -8.77 -23.65
CA GLU A 142 6.54 -10.07 -24.29
C GLU A 142 6.72 -11.17 -23.24
N PRO A 143 5.90 -12.24 -23.23
CA PRO A 143 6.09 -13.38 -22.33
C PRO A 143 7.46 -14.04 -22.53
N MET A 144 8.08 -14.49 -21.43
CA MET A 144 9.34 -15.23 -21.54
C MET A 144 9.17 -16.64 -22.10
N SER A 145 10.24 -17.21 -22.63
CA SER A 145 10.28 -18.63 -22.96
C SER A 145 9.97 -19.48 -21.72
N GLY A 146 9.17 -20.54 -21.87
CA GLY A 146 8.81 -21.42 -20.76
C GLY A 146 7.49 -21.05 -20.05
N CYS A 147 6.81 -19.98 -20.47
CA CYS A 147 5.56 -19.57 -19.83
C CYS A 147 4.41 -20.56 -20.04
N ALA A 148 4.40 -21.31 -21.15
CA ALA A 148 3.40 -22.35 -21.36
C ALA A 148 3.49 -23.44 -20.29
N GLU A 149 4.71 -23.86 -19.96
CA GLU A 149 5.01 -24.86 -18.93
C GLU A 149 4.69 -24.33 -17.53
N VAL A 150 5.00 -23.06 -17.25
CA VAL A 150 4.64 -22.40 -15.99
C VAL A 150 3.13 -22.35 -15.81
N LEU A 151 2.39 -21.94 -16.84
CA LEU A 151 0.93 -21.83 -16.78
C LEU A 151 0.26 -23.20 -16.65
N ARG A 152 0.87 -24.26 -17.18
CA ARG A 152 0.39 -25.64 -17.01
C ARG A 152 0.32 -26.08 -15.54
N LEU A 153 1.13 -25.50 -14.65
CA LEU A 153 1.09 -25.77 -13.21
C LEU A 153 -0.22 -25.31 -12.54
N TYR A 154 -0.98 -24.43 -13.20
CA TYR A 154 -2.20 -23.81 -12.69
C TYR A 154 -3.45 -24.23 -13.46
N GLN A 155 -3.32 -25.14 -14.42
CA GLN A 155 -4.48 -25.76 -15.04
C GLN A 155 -5.11 -26.69 -14.00
N GLU A 156 -6.32 -26.34 -13.56
CA GLU A 156 -7.14 -27.28 -12.82
C GLU A 156 -7.47 -28.44 -13.77
N GLU A 157 -7.20 -29.68 -13.35
CA GLU A 157 -7.76 -30.83 -14.06
C GLU A 157 -9.27 -30.78 -13.85
N ASP A 158 -10.05 -30.75 -14.93
CA ASP A 158 -11.50 -30.83 -14.86
C ASP A 158 -11.87 -32.18 -14.19
N VAL A 159 -12.20 -32.15 -12.88
CA VAL A 159 -12.68 -33.30 -12.11
C VAL A 159 -14.17 -33.51 -12.31
#